data_AF-A0A0Q1ACZ1-F1
#
_entry.id   AF-A0A0Q1ACZ1-F1
#
_cell.length_a   1.000
_cell.length_b   1.000
_cell.length_c   1.000
_cell.angle_alpha   90.00
_cell.angle_beta   90.00
_cell.angle_gamma   90.00
#
_symmetry.space_group_name_H-M   'P 1'
#
loop_
_entity.id
_entity.type
_entity.pdbx_description
1 polymer ?
#
loop_
_entity_poly.entity_id
_entity_poly.type
_entity_poly.pdbx_seq_one_letter_code
_entity_poly.pdbx_strand_id
1 'polypeptide(L)' 'MGKFSEGLLNNEKILANLDRRPGQTILDAGCGNGYMAKKFSEIVGNTRKIYALDPDNQSIANLKRKS' A
#
# COMPACT_ATOMS: atom_id res chain seq x y z
N MET A 1 2.58 3.72 19.47
CA MET A 1 1.34 3.57 18.70
C MET A 1 1.62 4.07 17.29
N GLY A 2 1.63 3.20 16.27
CA GLY A 2 1.90 3.63 14.89
C GLY A 2 0.77 4.50 14.37
N LYS A 3 1.08 5.59 13.65
CA LYS A 3 0.08 6.43 12.99
C LYS A 3 -0.22 5.85 11.61
N PHE A 4 -1.26 5.02 11.52
CA PHE A 4 -1.72 4.46 10.25
C PHE A 4 -2.98 5.18 9.78
N SER A 5 -3.16 5.29 8.47
CA SER A 5 -4.35 5.89 7.85
C SER A 5 -5.54 4.92 7.75
N GLU A 6 -5.38 3.68 8.21
CA GLU A 6 -6.40 2.65 8.23
C GLU A 6 -7.65 3.13 8.99
N GLY A 7 -8.81 3.13 8.32
CA GLY A 7 -10.07 3.63 8.87
C GLY A 7 -10.21 5.16 8.92
N LEU A 8 -9.19 5.93 8.52
CA LEU A 8 -9.20 7.40 8.55
C LEU A 8 -9.42 8.03 7.17
N LEU A 9 -9.31 7.25 6.09
CA LEU A 9 -9.42 7.72 4.71
C LEU A 9 -10.54 7.02 3.95
N ASN A 10 -11.10 7.71 2.95
CA ASN A 10 -12.01 7.10 1.98
C ASN A 10 -11.21 6.44 0.85
N ASN A 11 -10.99 5.13 0.99
CA ASN A 11 -10.20 4.36 0.05
C ASN A 11 -10.77 4.40 -1.38
N GLU A 12 -12.10 4.32 -1.54
CA GLU A 12 -12.74 4.32 -2.86
C GLU A 12 -12.44 5.61 -3.63
N LYS A 13 -12.54 6.76 -2.95
CA LYS A 13 -12.21 8.06 -3.54
C LYS A 13 -10.74 8.15 -3.93
N ILE A 14 -9.84 7.67 -3.08
CA ILE A 14 -8.40 7.66 -3.40
C ILE A 14 -8.17 6.83 -4.66
N LEU A 15 -8.70 5.61 -4.70
CA LEU A 15 -8.52 4.67 -5.80
C LEU A 15 -9.20 5.09 -7.10
N ALA A 16 -10.29 5.86 -7.02
CA ALA A 16 -10.98 6.42 -8.19
C ALA A 16 -10.21 7.58 -8.83
N ASN A 17 -9.44 8.33 -8.04
CA ASN A 17 -8.62 9.43 -8.53
C ASN A 17 -7.23 9.01 -9.03
N LEU A 18 -6.83 7.75 -8.82
CA LEU A 18 -5.62 7.21 -9.42
C LEU A 18 -5.87 6.89 -10.89
N ASP A 19 -5.04 7.44 -11.77
CA ASP A 19 -5.03 7.08 -13.18
C ASP A 19 -4.52 5.64 -13.34
N ARG A 20 -5.47 4.71 -13.58
CA ARG A 20 -5.19 3.27 -13.68
C ARG A 20 -4.83 2.91 -15.11
N ARG A 21 -3.57 2.58 -15.34
CA ARG A 21 -3.06 2.13 -16.63
C ARG A 21 -2.69 0.66 -16.58
N PRO A 22 -3.06 -0.15 -17.58
CA PRO A 22 -2.58 -1.53 -17.67
C PRO A 22 -1.06 -1.57 -17.65
N GLY A 23 -0.49 -2.33 -16.71
CA GLY A 23 0.97 -2.54 -16.62
C GLY A 23 1.70 -1.56 -15.70
N GLN A 24 0.98 -0.67 -14.99
CA GLN A 24 1.60 0.20 -14.00
C GLN A 24 2.18 -0.58 -12.82
N THR A 25 3.36 -0.14 -12.37
CA THR A 25 3.98 -0.52 -11.10
C THR A 25 3.65 0.54 -10.06
N ILE A 26 3.32 0.14 -8.84
CA ILE A 26 2.95 1.06 -7.74
C ILE A 26 4.07 1.12 -6.71
N LEU A 27 4.36 2.33 -6.22
CA LEU A 27 5.18 2.60 -5.04
C LEU A 27 4.29 3.15 -3.93
N ASP A 28 4.23 2.46 -2.80
CA ASP A 28 3.57 2.90 -1.56
C ASP A 28 4.64 3.46 -0.60
N ALA A 29 4.78 4.79 -0.58
CA ALA A 29 5.79 5.49 0.21
C ALA A 29 5.22 5.92 1.57
N GLY A 30 5.86 5.49 2.66
CA GLY A 30 5.29 5.56 4.00
C GLY A 30 4.28 4.44 4.25
N CYS A 31 4.63 3.21 3.84
CA CYS A 31 3.67 2.09 3.82
C CYS A 31 3.21 1.65 5.22
N GLY A 32 3.95 1.98 6.28
CA GLY A 32 3.64 1.61 7.65
C GLY A 32 3.40 0.11 7.81
N ASN A 33 2.17 -0.26 8.17
CA ASN A 33 1.75 -1.66 8.34
C ASN A 33 1.38 -2.37 7.03
N GLY A 34 1.51 -1.71 5.87
CA GLY A 34 1.22 -2.24 4.53
C GLY A 34 -0.26 -2.21 4.12
N TYR A 35 -1.13 -1.52 4.86
CA TYR A 35 -2.57 -1.48 4.58
C TYR A 35 -2.89 -1.05 3.14
N MET A 36 -2.31 0.07 2.69
CA MET A 36 -2.56 0.59 1.34
C MET A 36 -1.91 -0.27 0.27
N ALA A 37 -0.67 -0.72 0.45
CA ALA A 37 -0.03 -1.70 -0.43
C ALA A 37 -0.91 -2.94 -0.68
N LYS A 38 -1.59 -3.47 0.35
CA LYS A 38 -2.53 -4.59 0.20
C LYS A 38 -3.79 -4.19 -0.57
N LYS A 39 -4.35 -3.02 -0.32
CA LYS A 39 -5.48 -2.50 -1.11
C LYS A 39 -5.13 -2.32 -2.58
N PHE A 40 -3.90 -1.87 -2.87
CA PHE A 40 -3.41 -1.78 -4.24
C PHE A 40 -3.27 -3.16 -4.89
N SER A 41 -2.84 -4.20 -4.17
CA SER A 41 -2.66 -5.54 -4.75
C SER A 41 -3.97 -6.17 -5.20
N GLU A 42 -5.05 -5.95 -4.45
CA GLU A 42 -6.41 -6.36 -4.80
C GLU A 42 -6.90 -5.76 -6.13
N ILE A 43 -6.39 -4.57 -6.50
CA ILE A 43 -6.84 -3.80 -7.66
C ILE A 43 -5.99 -4.07 -8.89
N VAL A 44 -4.66 -4.15 -8.71
CA VAL A 44 -3.73 -4.34 -9.82
C VAL A 44 -3.59 -5.81 -10.24
N GLY A 45 -3.99 -6.77 -9.39
CA GLY A 45 -3.95 -8.19 -9.68
C GLY A 45 -2.55 -8.81 -9.70
N ASN A 46 -2.48 -10.13 -9.87
CA ASN A 46 -1.28 -10.95 -9.62
C ASN A 46 -0.12 -10.76 -10.60
N THR A 47 -0.28 -10.00 -11.68
CA THR A 47 0.76 -9.82 -12.71
C THR A 47 1.66 -8.61 -12.46
N ARG A 48 1.43 -7.87 -11.36
CA ARG A 48 2.08 -6.57 -11.11
C ARG A 48 2.80 -6.56 -9.78
N LYS A 49 3.87 -5.75 -9.72
CA LYS A 49 4.67 -5.55 -8.50
C LYS A 49 4.23 -4.28 -7.79
N ILE A 50 4.20 -4.35 -6.47
CA ILE A 50 3.99 -3.21 -5.58
C ILE A 50 5.23 -3.12 -4.69
N TYR A 51 5.82 -1.93 -4.63
CA TYR A 51 6.95 -1.65 -3.76
C TYR A 51 6.43 -0.88 -2.54
N ALA A 52 6.51 -1.49 -1.37
CA ALA A 52 6.17 -0.85 -0.10
C ALA A 52 7.46 -0.34 0.56
N LEU A 53 7.54 0.96 0.81
CA LEU A 53 8.72 1.64 1.36
C LEU A 53 8.34 2.41 2.62
N ASP A 54 9.14 2.29 3.66
CA ASP A 54 9.01 3.08 4.89
C ASP A 54 10.39 3.31 5.50
N PRO A 55 10.74 4.53 5.96
CA PRO A 55 12.00 4.77 6.67
C PRO A 55 12.04 4.12 8.05
N ASP A 56 10.89 3.78 8.64
CA ASP A 56 10.83 3.04 9.90
C ASP A 56 11.06 1.55 9.69
N ASN A 57 12.27 1.10 10.03
CA ASN A 57 12.67 -0.30 9.98
C ASN A 57 11.77 -1.22 10.82
N GLN A 58 11.18 -0.72 11.92
CA GLN A 58 10.28 -1.52 12.73
C GLN A 58 8.96 -1.79 11.99
N SER A 59 8.43 -0.78 11.30
CA SER A 59 7.26 -0.91 10.43
C SER A 59 7.51 -1.90 9.29
N ILE A 60 8.65 -1.82 8.60
CA ILE A 60 9.04 -2.81 7.58
C ILE A 60 9.19 -4.22 8.16
N ALA A 61 9.84 -4.38 9.31
CA ALA A 61 10.00 -5.68 9.96
C ALA A 61 8.65 -6.29 10.37
N ASN A 62 7.72 -5.45 10.86
CA ASN A 62 6.37 -5.87 11.22
C ASN A 62 5.55 -6.30 9.99
N LEU A 63 5.67 -5.56 8.89
CA LEU A 63 5.01 -5.89 7.62
C LEU A 63 5.49 -7.23 7.06
N LYS A 64 6.81 -7.48 7.05
CA LYS A 64 7.40 -8.74 6.56
C LYS A 64 6.95 -9.98 7.34
N ARG A 65 6.63 -9.86 8.63
CA ARG A 65 6.12 -10.99 9.44
C ARG A 65 4.66 -11.33 9.16
N LYS A 66 3.90 -10.42 8.54
CA LYS A 66 2.46 -10.55 8.27
C LYS A 66 2.14 -10.90 6.81
N SER A 67 3.15 -10.85 5.94
CA SER A 67 3.05 -11.13 4.50
C SER A 67 3.38 -12.58 4.22
#